data_AF-A0A9Q0MAM3-F1
#
_entry.id   AF-A0A9Q0MAM3-F1
#
_cell.length_a   1.000
_cell.length_b   1.000
_cell.length_c   1.000
_cell.angle_alpha   90.00
_cell.angle_beta   90.00
_cell.angle_gamma   90.00
#
_symmetry.space_group_name_H-M   'P 1'
#
loop_
_entity.id
_entity.type
_entity.pdbx_description
1 polymer ?
#
loop_
_entity_poly.entity_id
_entity_poly.type
_entity_poly.pdbx_seq_one_letter_code
_entity_poly.pdbx_strand_id
1 'polypeptide(L)'
;MNSNIPTFSARKVGTAKKKVMSSTVKNKALASSSIKEIENKNGRTANLKRPFDYGLASQSKRATPMSVARSKPIIYNPKTTNTATRLNFNENLKTPVNYKRNEAINDIENIKTSLKDSNSNINRTQMETKATSPMISWNTFSNDKNKIIVLEKEIDEMTAETSRARIENANKLRKLMIDIEVKQAEVSKLEEKVSNFSENERILKCELDQISKKNLELSCIIQEEQHKSEILIKQLREELSQTISKESTTNATLSLRIASLNQQIKDYEDQQISLQNKIESNINNNLELEQLKVHSVRLQQELNVANLKIDSLTNEVKTSNENNNVLKESAHKLDEEIFHLKQENESLRLENCELRTKQSNDSLTTDEQIIHLNKLLKKSNRKCLLFSKQITSLKSVISSFENEITIDHHDISRKRINELEDLLSDYKSILDQQNLLETESNNQSTKTHISTLVKSEFPSNLTNRIEIKMKKRDDILKTTFDNVNLSLRNACQYLTGYKIDTLSDDKYKITLDNDYLNRSFYFKINDKKATILEESNIDKLNEEFTNYITNGDNCPAFLAAITLNLFKEK
;
A
#
# COMPACT_ATOMS: atom_id res chain seq x y z
N MET A 1 55.86 -13.98 7.24
CA MET A 1 55.54 -14.94 8.32
C MET A 1 54.54 -14.28 9.25
N ASN A 2 53.60 -15.07 9.78
CA ASN A 2 52.46 -14.74 10.66
C ASN A 2 51.16 -14.31 9.98
N SER A 3 50.43 -15.32 9.50
CA SER A 3 49.02 -15.31 9.15
C SER A 3 48.17 -15.79 10.34
N ASN A 4 47.28 -14.94 10.86
CA ASN A 4 46.23 -15.35 11.80
C ASN A 4 44.88 -15.39 11.07
N ILE A 5 44.40 -16.60 10.82
CA ILE A 5 43.05 -16.92 10.33
C ILE A 5 42.23 -17.39 11.54
N PRO A 6 41.05 -16.82 11.83
CA PRO A 6 40.17 -17.38 12.84
C PRO A 6 39.24 -18.43 12.20
N THR A 7 39.28 -19.64 12.75
CA THR A 7 38.42 -20.77 12.40
C THR A 7 37.05 -20.65 13.07
N PHE A 8 35.98 -20.79 12.28
CA PHE A 8 34.60 -20.87 12.75
C PHE A 8 34.34 -22.23 13.42
N SER A 9 33.98 -22.20 14.70
CA SER A 9 33.54 -23.35 15.49
C SER A 9 32.02 -23.55 15.32
N ALA A 10 31.65 -24.73 14.81
CA ALA A 10 30.28 -25.19 14.68
C ALA A 10 29.64 -25.47 16.05
N ARG A 11 28.57 -24.75 16.39
CA ARG A 11 27.80 -24.97 17.63
C ARG A 11 26.64 -25.93 17.37
N LYS A 12 26.65 -27.01 18.15
CA LYS A 12 25.70 -28.13 18.19
C LYS A 12 24.25 -27.70 18.38
N VAL A 13 23.38 -28.44 17.69
CA VAL A 13 21.92 -28.50 17.83
C VAL A 13 21.54 -28.92 19.25
N GLY A 14 20.88 -28.03 19.98
CA GLY A 14 20.29 -28.30 21.29
C GLY A 14 18.82 -28.67 21.16
N THR A 15 18.47 -29.88 21.56
CA THR A 15 17.10 -30.40 21.66
C THR A 15 16.39 -29.78 22.86
N ALA A 16 15.39 -28.92 22.61
CA ALA A 16 14.57 -28.35 23.67
C ALA A 16 13.36 -29.26 23.99
N LYS A 17 13.41 -29.84 25.20
CA LYS A 17 12.32 -30.58 25.85
C LYS A 17 11.12 -29.65 26.10
N LYS A 18 9.93 -30.06 25.64
CA LYS A 18 8.62 -29.53 26.04
C LYS A 18 8.44 -29.73 27.56
N LYS A 19 8.38 -28.62 28.31
CA LYS A 19 7.94 -28.60 29.70
C LYS A 19 6.48 -28.12 29.72
N VAL A 20 5.58 -29.05 30.03
CA VAL A 20 4.17 -28.80 30.32
C VAL A 20 4.11 -28.11 31.69
N MET A 21 3.52 -26.92 31.76
CA MET A 21 3.13 -26.31 33.04
C MET A 21 1.61 -26.09 33.05
N SER A 22 1.00 -26.75 34.01
CA SER A 22 -0.40 -26.72 34.39
C SER A 22 -0.67 -25.63 35.42
N SER A 23 -1.92 -25.15 35.43
CA SER A 23 -2.62 -24.44 36.53
C SER A 23 -2.10 -23.02 36.84
N THR A 24 -2.91 -22.02 37.20
CA THR A 24 -4.16 -22.03 37.97
C THR A 24 -4.95 -20.76 37.64
N VAL A 25 -6.25 -20.91 37.32
CA VAL A 25 -7.20 -19.80 37.15
C VAL A 25 -7.64 -19.33 38.54
N LYS A 26 -7.42 -18.06 38.86
CA LYS A 26 -8.11 -17.37 39.98
C LYS A 26 -9.23 -16.52 39.41
N ASN A 27 -10.46 -17.01 39.55
CA ASN A 27 -11.67 -16.22 39.35
C ASN A 27 -11.76 -15.18 40.46
N LYS A 28 -11.87 -13.89 40.09
CA LYS A 28 -12.24 -12.82 41.00
C LYS A 28 -13.52 -12.17 40.47
N ALA A 29 -14.61 -12.40 41.20
CA ALA A 29 -15.89 -11.77 41.00
C ALA A 29 -15.84 -10.30 41.41
N LEU A 30 -16.43 -9.42 40.60
CA LEU A 30 -16.91 -8.07 40.95
C LEU A 30 -17.86 -7.68 39.81
N ALA A 31 -19.17 -7.68 40.03
CA ALA A 31 -19.96 -6.62 40.66
C ALA A 31 -20.70 -5.83 39.56
N SER A 32 -21.99 -6.14 39.49
CA SER A 32 -23.07 -5.42 38.82
C SER A 32 -23.05 -3.93 39.14
N SER A 33 -23.13 -3.07 38.12
CA SER A 33 -23.77 -1.77 38.27
C SER A 33 -24.27 -1.22 36.93
N SER A 34 -25.53 -0.80 36.97
CA SER A 34 -26.08 0.41 36.35
C SER A 34 -26.30 0.43 34.83
N ILE A 35 -27.53 0.00 34.50
CA ILE A 35 -28.38 0.52 33.43
C ILE A 35 -28.34 2.06 33.44
N LYS A 36 -28.00 2.66 32.31
CA LYS A 36 -28.40 4.03 31.96
C LYS A 36 -29.03 4.00 30.57
N GLU A 37 -30.30 4.34 30.57
CA GLU A 37 -31.11 4.71 29.42
C GLU A 37 -30.39 5.76 28.58
N ILE A 38 -30.34 5.54 27.26
CA ILE A 38 -30.03 6.60 26.30
C ILE A 38 -31.21 6.71 25.35
N GLU A 39 -31.69 7.94 25.31
CA GLU A 39 -32.89 8.44 24.68
C GLU A 39 -32.97 8.17 23.18
N ASN A 40 -34.15 7.74 22.76
CA ASN A 40 -34.66 7.81 21.40
C ASN A 40 -34.71 9.28 20.94
N LYS A 41 -33.95 9.63 19.90
CA LYS A 41 -34.20 10.84 19.10
C LYS A 41 -34.56 10.47 17.68
N ASN A 42 -35.86 10.60 17.41
CA ASN A 42 -36.49 10.58 16.11
C ASN A 42 -35.91 11.68 15.20
N GLY A 43 -35.26 11.28 14.12
CA GLY A 43 -34.81 12.16 13.03
C GLY A 43 -35.53 11.84 11.73
N ARG A 44 -36.55 12.64 11.41
CA ARG A 44 -37.25 12.69 10.11
C ARG A 44 -36.30 13.11 8.99
N THR A 45 -36.27 12.37 7.88
CA THR A 45 -36.05 12.87 6.50
C THR A 45 -36.88 11.98 5.56
N ALA A 46 -38.05 12.39 5.09
CA ALA A 46 -38.31 13.27 3.94
C ALA A 46 -37.82 12.72 2.60
N ASN A 47 -38.72 11.98 1.93
CA ASN A 47 -39.13 12.08 0.52
C ASN A 47 -38.10 12.52 -0.53
N LEU A 48 -37.82 11.62 -1.48
CA LEU A 48 -37.81 11.95 -2.91
C LEU A 48 -38.07 10.70 -3.76
N LYS A 49 -39.35 10.53 -4.12
CA LYS A 49 -39.81 9.70 -5.24
C LYS A 49 -39.39 10.38 -6.55
N ARG A 50 -38.90 9.61 -7.52
CA ARG A 50 -39.25 9.79 -8.93
C ARG A 50 -39.47 8.45 -9.63
N PRO A 51 -40.32 8.41 -10.68
CA PRO A 51 -40.95 7.21 -11.21
C PRO A 51 -40.41 6.83 -12.61
N PHE A 52 -41.03 5.79 -13.21
CA PHE A 52 -40.91 5.28 -14.59
C PHE A 52 -39.75 4.27 -14.80
N ASP A 53 -39.90 3.15 -15.49
CA ASP A 53 -41.01 2.58 -16.27
C ASP A 53 -40.76 1.07 -16.49
N TYR A 54 -41.83 0.29 -16.60
CA TYR A 54 -41.78 -1.10 -17.06
C TYR A 54 -41.66 -1.15 -18.58
N GLY A 55 -40.72 -1.93 -19.10
CA GLY A 55 -40.61 -2.27 -20.51
C GLY A 55 -40.27 -3.75 -20.72
N LEU A 56 -41.32 -4.58 -20.83
CA LEU A 56 -41.26 -5.94 -21.35
C LEU A 56 -40.91 -5.89 -22.85
N ALA A 57 -39.87 -6.61 -23.27
CA ALA A 57 -39.77 -7.14 -24.63
C ALA A 57 -38.86 -8.37 -24.66
N SER A 58 -39.50 -9.53 -24.65
CA SER A 58 -38.96 -10.79 -25.14
C SER A 58 -38.56 -10.65 -26.61
N GLN A 59 -37.31 -10.96 -26.97
CA GLN A 59 -37.02 -11.52 -28.29
C GLN A 59 -35.70 -12.32 -28.30
N SER A 60 -35.88 -13.61 -28.55
CA SER A 60 -34.90 -14.56 -29.07
C SER A 60 -34.21 -14.01 -30.33
N LYS A 61 -32.87 -14.11 -30.40
CA LYS A 61 -32.12 -14.74 -31.50
C LYS A 61 -30.59 -14.53 -31.39
N ARG A 62 -29.90 -15.64 -31.68
CA ARG A 62 -28.56 -15.79 -32.28
C ARG A 62 -27.32 -15.43 -31.47
N ALA A 63 -26.62 -16.51 -31.11
CA ALA A 63 -25.20 -16.54 -30.84
C ALA A 63 -24.39 -15.99 -32.03
N THR A 64 -23.46 -15.10 -31.71
CA THR A 64 -22.27 -14.79 -32.52
C THR A 64 -21.06 -14.87 -31.60
N PRO A 65 -19.95 -15.49 -32.04
CA PRO A 65 -18.81 -15.78 -31.19
C PRO A 65 -18.01 -14.50 -30.92
N MET A 66 -17.76 -14.20 -29.64
CA MET A 66 -16.83 -13.14 -29.28
C MET A 66 -15.41 -13.55 -29.66
N SER A 67 -14.88 -12.83 -30.64
CA SER A 67 -13.47 -12.79 -31.00
C SER A 67 -12.61 -12.44 -29.78
N VAL A 68 -11.66 -13.32 -29.49
CA VAL A 68 -10.56 -13.11 -28.53
C VAL A 68 -9.73 -11.91 -28.99
N ALA A 69 -9.92 -10.77 -28.33
CA ALA A 69 -9.01 -9.63 -28.46
C ALA A 69 -7.68 -10.02 -27.79
N ARG A 70 -6.69 -10.39 -28.62
CA ARG A 70 -5.29 -10.49 -28.21
C ARG A 70 -4.82 -9.13 -27.71
N SER A 71 -4.69 -8.99 -26.39
CA SER A 71 -3.91 -7.92 -25.78
C SER A 71 -2.45 -8.06 -26.27
N LYS A 72 -1.97 -7.04 -26.97
CA LYS A 72 -0.56 -6.92 -27.35
C LYS A 72 0.27 -6.78 -26.06
N PRO A 73 1.35 -7.55 -25.86
CA PRO A 73 2.28 -7.26 -24.79
C PRO A 73 2.94 -5.92 -25.07
N ILE A 74 2.90 -5.01 -24.09
CA ILE A 74 3.71 -3.80 -24.09
C ILE A 74 5.16 -4.28 -23.99
N ILE A 75 5.86 -4.31 -25.13
CA ILE A 75 7.30 -4.49 -25.19
C ILE A 75 7.91 -3.22 -24.60
N TYR A 76 8.28 -3.28 -23.32
CA TYR A 76 9.14 -2.28 -22.71
C TYR A 76 10.52 -2.46 -23.35
N ASN A 77 10.86 -1.52 -24.23
CA ASN A 77 12.14 -1.47 -24.92
C ASN A 77 13.04 -0.55 -24.08
N PRO A 78 14.04 -1.06 -23.33
CA PRO A 78 14.97 -0.19 -22.63
C PRO A 78 15.91 0.40 -23.69
N LYS A 79 15.50 1.54 -24.27
CA LYS A 79 16.42 2.38 -25.03
C LYS A 79 17.49 2.87 -24.07
N THR A 80 18.65 2.24 -24.22
CA THR A 80 19.97 2.70 -23.83
C THR A 80 20.11 4.19 -24.11
N THR A 81 19.96 5.00 -23.07
CA THR A 81 20.51 6.36 -23.02
C THR A 81 21.63 6.35 -21.99
N ASN A 82 22.72 5.67 -22.37
CA ASN A 82 24.05 5.97 -21.83
C ASN A 82 24.41 7.38 -22.32
N THR A 83 23.95 8.40 -21.62
CA THR A 83 24.59 9.71 -21.64
C THR A 83 25.55 9.73 -20.46
N ALA A 84 26.82 9.59 -20.82
CA ALA A 84 27.93 9.71 -19.90
C ALA A 84 27.96 11.12 -19.29
N THR A 85 27.93 11.20 -17.97
CA THR A 85 28.71 12.22 -17.25
C THR A 85 29.84 11.48 -16.54
N ARG A 86 30.81 11.07 -17.35
CA ARG A 86 32.17 10.77 -16.88
C ARG A 86 32.72 12.12 -16.41
N LEU A 87 32.75 12.34 -15.10
CA LEU A 87 33.48 13.45 -14.50
C LEU A 87 34.97 13.23 -14.79
N ASN A 88 35.42 13.73 -15.94
CA ASN A 88 36.82 13.87 -16.28
C ASN A 88 37.44 14.90 -15.32
N PHE A 89 37.96 14.44 -14.19
CA PHE A 89 38.87 15.20 -13.32
C PHE A 89 40.30 15.16 -13.86
N ASN A 90 40.50 15.37 -15.17
CA ASN A 90 41.84 15.35 -15.74
C ASN A 90 41.94 16.14 -17.04
N GLU A 91 41.63 17.44 -17.00
CA GLU A 91 41.94 18.35 -18.10
C GLU A 91 41.89 19.81 -17.63
N ASN A 92 42.76 20.17 -16.67
CA ASN A 92 43.10 21.58 -16.42
C ASN A 92 44.41 21.77 -15.63
N LEU A 93 45.37 20.86 -15.77
CA LEU A 93 46.79 21.22 -15.58
C LEU A 93 47.34 21.59 -16.95
N LYS A 94 46.96 22.78 -17.41
CA LYS A 94 47.73 23.52 -18.40
C LYS A 94 49.17 23.54 -17.89
N THR A 95 50.03 22.84 -18.63
CA THR A 95 51.46 23.09 -18.82
C THR A 95 52.22 23.57 -17.57
N PRO A 96 53.17 22.80 -17.02
CA PRO A 96 54.20 23.46 -16.23
C PRO A 96 54.80 24.53 -17.13
N VAL A 97 54.72 25.78 -16.68
CA VAL A 97 55.42 26.92 -17.27
C VAL A 97 56.84 26.44 -17.46
N ASN A 98 57.18 26.23 -18.73
CA ASN A 98 58.52 25.93 -19.17
C ASN A 98 59.31 27.21 -18.87
N TYR A 99 59.79 27.32 -17.63
CA TYR A 99 60.78 28.31 -17.28
C TYR A 99 62.01 27.95 -18.11
N LYS A 100 62.09 28.54 -19.31
CA LYS A 100 63.34 28.89 -19.96
C LYS A 100 64.12 29.75 -18.96
N ARG A 101 64.80 29.08 -18.05
CA ARG A 101 65.73 29.66 -17.10
C ARG A 101 66.89 28.67 -17.06
N ASN A 102 67.75 28.77 -18.07
CA ASN A 102 69.16 28.39 -18.07
C ASN A 102 69.83 28.73 -19.42
N GLU A 103 69.62 29.95 -19.92
CA GLU A 103 70.54 30.58 -20.90
C GLU A 103 71.29 31.78 -20.29
N ALA A 104 71.21 31.99 -18.96
CA ALA A 104 71.90 33.09 -18.27
C ALA A 104 72.97 32.62 -17.26
N ILE A 105 73.42 31.37 -17.33
CA ILE A 105 74.53 30.83 -16.50
C ILE A 105 75.64 30.26 -17.40
N ASN A 106 75.85 30.87 -18.57
CA ASN A 106 77.10 30.72 -19.34
C ASN A 106 77.92 32.02 -19.40
N ASP A 107 77.40 33.12 -18.84
CA ASP A 107 78.11 34.41 -18.83
C ASP A 107 78.91 34.68 -17.55
N ILE A 108 78.91 33.76 -16.57
CA ILE A 108 79.69 33.91 -15.32
C ILE A 108 80.96 33.01 -15.32
N GLU A 109 81.06 32.00 -16.18
CA GLU A 109 82.31 31.24 -16.34
C GLU A 109 83.35 31.92 -17.25
N ASN A 110 82.98 32.97 -18.01
CA ASN A 110 83.92 33.76 -18.82
C ASN A 110 84.61 34.91 -18.07
N ILE A 111 84.33 35.13 -16.78
CA ILE A 111 85.01 36.17 -15.98
C ILE A 111 86.16 35.60 -15.14
N LYS A 112 86.28 34.26 -15.00
CA LYS A 112 87.35 33.61 -14.23
C LYS A 112 88.64 33.30 -15.01
N THR A 113 88.69 33.58 -16.31
CA THR A 113 89.91 33.43 -17.14
C THR A 113 90.52 34.76 -17.60
N SER A 114 89.93 35.91 -17.26
CA SER A 114 90.43 37.24 -17.68
C SER A 114 91.12 38.04 -16.55
N LEU A 115 91.65 37.37 -15.53
CA LEU A 115 92.36 38.02 -14.41
C LEU A 115 93.69 37.32 -14.06
N LYS A 116 94.29 36.62 -15.02
CA LYS A 116 95.63 36.01 -14.89
C LYS A 116 96.71 36.55 -15.83
N ASP A 117 96.37 37.44 -16.76
CA ASP A 117 97.34 38.01 -17.72
C ASP A 117 97.35 39.56 -17.72
N SER A 118 97.32 40.16 -16.53
CA SER A 118 97.62 41.59 -16.34
C SER A 118 98.91 41.80 -15.57
N ASN A 119 99.94 41.00 -15.91
CA ASN A 119 101.33 41.31 -15.59
C ASN A 119 101.96 42.06 -16.78
N SER A 120 101.28 43.13 -17.23
CA SER A 120 101.80 44.02 -18.26
C SER A 120 102.72 45.04 -17.61
N ASN A 121 104.02 44.87 -17.86
CA ASN A 121 104.98 45.95 -18.14
C ASN A 121 104.52 47.35 -17.73
N ILE A 122 104.67 47.68 -16.44
CA ILE A 122 104.83 49.08 -16.07
C ILE A 122 106.27 49.42 -16.47
N ASN A 123 106.37 50.00 -17.66
CA ASN A 123 107.53 50.74 -18.11
C ASN A 123 107.99 51.66 -16.98
N ARG A 124 109.17 51.35 -16.47
CA ARG A 124 109.95 52.18 -15.56
C ARG A 124 110.39 53.42 -16.35
N THR A 125 109.48 54.36 -16.56
CA THR A 125 109.80 55.68 -17.08
C THR A 125 110.70 56.39 -16.07
N GLN A 126 111.90 56.68 -16.54
CA GLN A 126 112.91 57.51 -15.93
C GLN A 126 112.31 58.76 -15.28
N MET A 127 112.71 59.02 -14.04
CA MET A 127 113.11 60.38 -13.65
C MET A 127 114.52 60.28 -13.09
N GLU A 128 115.48 60.26 -14.01
CA GLU A 128 116.85 60.71 -13.74
C GLU A 128 116.78 62.19 -13.36
N THR A 129 116.78 62.48 -12.06
CA THR A 129 117.13 63.83 -11.61
C THR A 129 118.65 63.97 -11.75
N LYS A 130 119.05 64.54 -12.89
CA LYS A 130 120.37 65.13 -13.10
C LYS A 130 120.56 66.26 -12.09
N ALA A 131 121.10 65.94 -10.92
CA ALA A 131 121.66 66.94 -10.01
C ALA A 131 122.94 67.48 -10.66
N THR A 132 122.81 68.65 -11.28
CA THR A 132 123.91 69.49 -11.71
C THR A 132 124.54 70.10 -10.46
N SER A 133 125.65 69.53 -9.99
CA SER A 133 126.49 70.16 -8.97
C SER A 133 127.27 71.33 -9.62
N PRO A 134 127.11 72.58 -9.16
CA PRO A 134 128.02 73.65 -9.54
C PRO A 134 129.36 73.46 -8.81
N MET A 135 130.46 73.40 -9.56
CA MET A 135 131.82 73.59 -9.03
C MET A 135 131.90 74.98 -8.38
N ILE A 136 131.80 75.03 -7.05
CA ILE A 136 132.11 76.23 -6.27
C ILE A 136 133.60 76.16 -5.90
N SER A 137 134.34 77.17 -6.36
CA SER A 137 135.75 77.41 -6.05
C SER A 137 135.93 77.75 -4.57
N TRP A 138 136.59 76.88 -3.81
CA TRP A 138 136.95 77.10 -2.41
C TRP A 138 138.25 77.90 -2.27
N ASN A 139 138.18 79.21 -2.55
CA ASN A 139 139.22 80.13 -2.09
C ASN A 139 138.54 81.33 -1.43
N THR A 140 138.98 81.64 -0.21
CA THR A 140 138.47 82.62 0.77
C THR A 140 137.25 82.18 1.57
N PHE A 141 137.44 81.95 2.88
CA PHE A 141 136.57 82.39 4.00
C PHE A 141 137.12 81.80 5.31
N SER A 142 138.10 82.49 5.88
CA SER A 142 138.51 82.36 7.28
C SER A 142 137.70 83.36 8.10
N ASN A 143 136.42 83.03 8.43
CA ASN A 143 135.67 83.58 9.59
C ASN A 143 134.18 83.13 9.61
N ASP A 144 133.83 81.84 9.73
CA ASP A 144 132.40 81.45 9.78
C ASP A 144 132.10 80.17 10.60
N LYS A 145 132.64 80.07 11.84
CA LYS A 145 132.34 78.97 12.78
C LYS A 145 130.85 78.91 13.20
N ASN A 146 130.17 80.06 13.28
CA ASN A 146 128.78 80.13 13.74
C ASN A 146 127.78 79.66 12.68
N LYS A 147 128.06 79.86 11.38
CA LYS A 147 127.23 79.30 10.29
C LYS A 147 127.33 77.79 10.21
N ILE A 148 128.52 77.23 10.49
CA ILE A 148 128.71 75.78 10.54
C ILE A 148 127.83 75.17 11.64
N ILE A 149 127.77 75.78 12.84
CA ILE A 149 126.93 75.30 13.94
C ILE A 149 125.42 75.34 13.59
N VAL A 150 124.96 76.39 12.89
CA VAL A 150 123.55 76.50 12.46
C VAL A 150 123.22 75.44 11.40
N LEU A 151 124.11 75.24 10.43
CA LEU A 151 123.94 74.22 9.39
C LEU A 151 124.03 72.80 9.96
N GLU A 152 124.89 72.54 10.94
CA GLU A 152 124.95 71.27 11.67
C GLU A 152 123.64 70.99 12.40
N LYS A 153 123.07 72.00 13.08
CA LYS A 153 121.77 71.86 13.74
C LYS A 153 120.63 71.60 12.75
N GLU A 154 120.64 72.25 11.59
CA GLU A 154 119.64 72.05 10.53
C GLU A 154 119.79 70.65 9.89
N ILE A 155 121.02 70.15 9.72
CA ILE A 155 121.30 68.78 9.29
C ILE A 155 120.80 67.77 10.35
N ASP A 156 121.06 68.01 11.63
CA ASP A 156 120.58 67.17 12.72
C ASP A 156 119.04 67.16 12.82
N GLU A 157 118.40 68.30 12.58
CA GLU A 157 116.94 68.41 12.55
C GLU A 157 116.33 67.71 11.33
N MET A 158 116.90 67.91 10.14
CA MET A 158 116.48 67.19 8.93
C MET A 158 116.69 65.68 9.05
N THR A 159 117.78 65.23 9.68
CA THR A 159 118.01 63.79 9.92
C THR A 159 117.05 63.24 10.98
N ALA A 160 116.72 64.00 12.02
CA ALA A 160 115.69 63.67 13.00
C ALA A 160 114.28 63.62 12.39
N GLU A 161 113.95 64.52 11.46
CA GLU A 161 112.65 64.52 10.78
C GLU A 161 112.56 63.40 9.74
N THR A 162 113.63 63.15 9.00
CA THR A 162 113.72 62.01 8.08
C THR A 162 113.60 60.68 8.83
N SER A 163 114.21 60.56 10.02
CA SER A 163 114.08 59.35 10.85
C SER A 163 112.68 59.21 11.44
N ARG A 164 112.04 60.29 11.91
CA ARG A 164 110.63 60.29 12.34
C ARG A 164 109.70 59.86 11.21
N ALA A 165 109.83 60.42 10.01
CA ALA A 165 109.05 60.04 8.84
C ALA A 165 109.26 58.57 8.44
N ARG A 166 110.50 58.06 8.53
CA ARG A 166 110.80 56.63 8.30
C ARG A 166 110.10 55.74 9.32
N ILE A 167 110.12 56.09 10.61
CA ILE A 167 109.45 55.34 11.67
C ILE A 167 107.94 55.37 11.47
N GLU A 168 107.35 56.54 11.18
CA GLU A 168 105.91 56.67 10.93
C GLU A 168 105.48 55.85 9.71
N ASN A 169 106.25 55.90 8.61
CA ASN A 169 105.99 55.10 7.42
C ASN A 169 106.14 53.59 7.71
N ALA A 170 107.14 53.19 8.51
CA ALA A 170 107.29 51.80 8.93
C ALA A 170 106.10 51.33 9.80
N ASN A 171 105.59 52.19 10.69
CA ASN A 171 104.41 51.90 11.50
C ASN A 171 103.14 51.80 10.66
N LYS A 172 102.95 52.71 9.69
CA LYS A 172 101.85 52.65 8.71
C LYS A 172 101.92 51.36 7.89
N LEU A 173 103.10 51.00 7.40
CA LEU A 173 103.32 49.76 6.66
C LEU A 173 102.99 48.54 7.51
N ARG A 174 103.45 48.50 8.76
CA ARG A 174 103.14 47.40 9.70
C ARG A 174 101.64 47.29 9.98
N LYS A 175 100.94 48.41 10.16
CA LYS A 175 99.49 48.43 10.33
C LYS A 175 98.78 47.86 9.10
N LEU A 176 99.17 48.30 7.90
CA LEU A 176 98.63 47.77 6.66
C LEU A 176 98.92 46.28 6.48
N MET A 177 100.10 45.80 6.88
CA MET A 177 100.41 44.36 6.87
C MET A 177 99.48 43.56 7.79
N ILE A 178 99.25 44.05 9.02
CA ILE A 178 98.31 43.41 9.96
C ILE A 178 96.89 43.40 9.38
N ASP A 179 96.44 44.53 8.81
CA ASP A 179 95.11 44.61 8.19
C ASP A 179 94.98 43.63 7.02
N ILE A 180 96.03 43.49 6.19
CA ILE A 180 96.08 42.50 5.10
C ILE A 180 96.00 41.08 5.65
N GLU A 181 96.76 40.75 6.70
CA GLU A 181 96.73 39.41 7.33
C GLU A 181 95.34 39.09 7.90
N VAL A 182 94.69 40.05 8.58
CA VAL A 182 93.32 39.90 9.10
C VAL A 182 92.34 39.67 7.94
N LYS A 183 92.44 40.46 6.86
CA LYS A 183 91.59 40.27 5.68
C LYS A 183 91.84 38.95 4.96
N GLN A 184 93.08 38.50 4.89
CA GLN A 184 93.42 37.19 4.31
C GLN A 184 92.82 36.05 5.14
N ALA A 185 92.86 36.14 6.48
CA ALA A 185 92.22 35.17 7.36
C ALA A 185 90.67 35.18 7.23
N GLU A 186 90.06 36.36 7.06
CA GLU A 186 88.62 36.47 6.76
C GLU A 186 88.27 35.81 5.42
N VAL A 187 89.07 36.04 4.38
CA VAL A 187 88.89 35.41 3.06
C VAL A 187 88.97 33.89 3.17
N SER A 188 89.98 33.33 3.84
CA SER A 188 90.09 31.88 4.02
C SER A 188 88.88 31.27 4.77
N LYS A 189 88.34 31.96 5.77
CA LYS A 189 87.11 31.53 6.47
C LYS A 189 85.88 31.56 5.55
N LEU A 190 85.79 32.55 4.66
CA LEU A 190 84.70 32.64 3.69
C LEU A 190 84.83 31.56 2.60
N GLU A 191 86.03 31.28 2.13
CA GLU A 191 86.30 30.19 1.19
C GLU A 191 85.90 28.83 1.76
N GLU A 192 86.22 28.56 3.03
CA GLU A 192 85.78 27.34 3.73
C GLU A 192 84.25 27.25 3.81
N LYS A 193 83.57 28.35 4.16
CA LYS A 193 82.10 28.39 4.18
C LYS A 193 81.49 28.15 2.80
N VAL A 194 82.07 28.74 1.75
CA VAL A 194 81.61 28.53 0.36
C VAL A 194 81.80 27.06 -0.04
N SER A 195 82.92 26.44 0.32
CA SER A 195 83.16 25.01 0.09
C SER A 195 82.12 24.14 0.81
N ASN A 196 81.85 24.43 2.09
CA ASN A 196 80.85 23.70 2.87
C ASN A 196 79.42 23.87 2.31
N PHE A 197 79.06 25.07 1.84
CA PHE A 197 77.77 25.28 1.18
C PHE A 197 77.66 24.53 -0.14
N SER A 198 78.75 24.47 -0.92
CA SER A 198 78.79 23.70 -2.17
C SER A 198 78.60 22.20 -1.94
N GLU A 199 79.17 21.62 -0.89
CA GLU A 199 78.94 20.19 -0.58
C GLU A 199 77.52 19.95 -0.06
N ASN A 200 76.98 20.85 0.77
CA ASN A 200 75.59 20.76 1.20
C ASN A 200 74.60 20.84 0.03
N GLU A 201 74.86 21.71 -0.95
CA GLU A 201 74.06 21.77 -2.18
C GLU A 201 74.11 20.44 -2.94
N ARG A 202 75.28 19.81 -3.01
CA ARG A 202 75.45 18.49 -3.65
C ARG A 202 74.68 17.39 -2.94
N ILE A 203 74.72 17.38 -1.60
CA ILE A 203 73.96 16.43 -0.77
C ILE A 203 72.46 16.62 -0.98
N LEU A 204 71.96 17.86 -0.86
CA LEU A 204 70.54 18.16 -1.05
C LEU A 204 70.04 17.81 -2.45
N LYS A 205 70.87 18.00 -3.49
CA LYS A 205 70.55 17.59 -4.86
C LYS A 205 70.41 16.07 -4.98
N CYS A 206 71.31 15.31 -4.35
CA CYS A 206 71.23 13.85 -4.30
C CYS A 206 69.97 13.36 -3.55
N GLU A 207 69.63 13.99 -2.42
CA GLU A 207 68.40 13.68 -1.67
C GLU A 207 67.14 14.00 -2.49
N LEU A 208 67.12 15.12 -3.21
CA LEU A 208 66.01 15.49 -4.09
C LEU A 208 65.82 14.47 -5.22
N ASP A 209 66.91 13.99 -5.84
CA ASP A 209 66.86 12.96 -6.88
C ASP A 209 66.34 11.62 -6.32
N GLN A 210 66.73 11.26 -5.10
CA GLN A 210 66.22 10.06 -4.43
C GLN A 210 64.71 10.17 -4.11
N ILE A 211 64.25 11.33 -3.64
CA ILE A 211 62.83 11.59 -3.38
C ILE A 211 62.05 11.53 -4.69
N SER A 212 62.56 12.15 -5.76
CA SER A 212 61.94 12.11 -7.09
C SER A 212 61.81 10.67 -7.61
N LYS A 213 62.83 9.84 -7.43
CA LYS A 213 62.80 8.42 -7.79
C LYS A 213 61.74 7.65 -7.00
N LYS A 214 61.68 7.83 -5.66
CA LYS A 214 60.66 7.18 -4.81
C LYS A 214 59.24 7.62 -5.18
N ASN A 215 59.04 8.89 -5.50
CA ASN A 215 57.74 9.41 -5.94
C ASN A 215 57.31 8.77 -7.27
N LEU A 216 58.23 8.55 -8.20
CA LEU A 216 57.95 7.85 -9.45
C LEU A 216 57.57 6.38 -9.20
N GLU A 217 58.31 5.67 -8.34
CA GLU A 217 58.01 4.29 -7.94
C GLU A 217 56.62 4.17 -7.28
N LEU A 218 56.30 5.08 -6.35
CA LEU A 218 54.97 5.13 -5.72
C LEU A 218 53.86 5.41 -6.75
N SER A 219 54.10 6.29 -7.72
CA SER A 219 53.14 6.55 -8.79
C SER A 219 52.86 5.31 -9.64
N CYS A 220 53.88 4.50 -9.94
CA CYS A 220 53.70 3.23 -10.66
C CYS A 220 52.87 2.23 -9.84
N ILE A 221 53.17 2.08 -8.55
CA ILE A 221 52.41 1.18 -7.64
C ILE A 221 50.93 1.61 -7.56
N ILE A 222 50.66 2.91 -7.45
CA ILE A 222 49.29 3.43 -7.42
C ILE A 222 48.54 3.11 -8.71
N GLN A 223 49.19 3.26 -9.88
CA GLN A 223 48.58 2.92 -11.18
C GLN A 223 48.31 1.42 -11.31
N GLU A 224 49.21 0.56 -10.84
CA GLU A 224 49.01 -0.89 -10.84
C GLU A 224 47.82 -1.30 -9.95
N GLU A 225 47.72 -0.75 -8.73
CA GLU A 225 46.60 -1.02 -7.83
C GLU A 225 45.27 -0.48 -8.36
N GLN A 226 45.29 0.70 -8.99
CA GLN A 226 44.13 1.23 -9.70
C GLN A 226 43.68 0.28 -10.81
N HIS A 227 44.60 -0.22 -11.63
CA HIS A 227 44.28 -1.17 -12.69
C HIS A 227 43.71 -2.49 -12.15
N LYS A 228 44.28 -3.05 -11.07
CA LYS A 228 43.73 -4.24 -10.41
C LYS A 228 42.32 -4.00 -9.89
N SER A 229 42.07 -2.84 -9.28
CA SER A 229 40.74 -2.47 -8.78
C SER A 229 39.71 -2.34 -9.92
N GLU A 230 40.11 -1.79 -11.07
CA GLU A 230 39.25 -1.70 -12.26
C GLU A 230 38.89 -3.08 -12.83
N ILE A 231 39.84 -4.02 -12.85
CA ILE A 231 39.58 -5.41 -13.27
C ILE A 231 38.58 -6.07 -12.31
N LEU A 232 38.77 -5.93 -11.01
CA LEU A 232 37.86 -6.50 -10.01
C LEU A 232 36.45 -5.90 -10.13
N ILE A 233 36.34 -4.58 -10.32
CA ILE A 233 35.04 -3.91 -10.55
C ILE A 233 34.36 -4.45 -11.81
N LYS A 234 35.10 -4.72 -12.89
CA LYS A 234 34.54 -5.33 -14.10
C LYS A 234 34.01 -6.74 -13.84
N GLN A 235 34.76 -7.58 -13.13
CA GLN A 235 34.33 -8.94 -12.76
C GLN A 235 33.07 -8.92 -11.90
N LEU A 236 33.02 -8.08 -10.87
CA LEU A 236 31.84 -7.95 -9.99
C LEU A 236 30.60 -7.45 -10.77
N ARG A 237 30.78 -6.55 -11.74
CA ARG A 237 29.67 -6.10 -12.61
C ARG A 237 29.15 -7.22 -13.50
N GLU A 238 30.04 -8.06 -14.02
CA GLU A 238 29.65 -9.22 -14.83
C GLU A 238 28.90 -10.26 -14.00
N GLU A 239 29.41 -10.61 -12.82
CA GLU A 239 28.74 -11.51 -11.87
C GLU A 239 27.35 -10.98 -11.49
N LEU A 240 27.25 -9.68 -11.17
CA LEU A 240 25.97 -9.04 -10.87
C LEU A 240 24.99 -9.13 -12.05
N SER A 241 25.46 -8.90 -13.28
CA SER A 241 24.64 -9.05 -14.48
C SER A 241 24.17 -10.48 -14.69
N GLN A 242 25.01 -11.48 -14.38
CA GLN A 242 24.62 -12.89 -14.44
C GLN A 242 23.62 -13.26 -13.35
N THR A 243 23.73 -12.70 -12.14
CA THR A 243 22.74 -12.94 -11.08
C THR A 243 21.39 -12.31 -11.42
N ILE A 244 21.37 -11.10 -11.98
CA ILE A 244 20.14 -10.42 -12.39
C ILE A 244 19.44 -11.21 -13.51
N SER A 245 20.19 -11.75 -14.48
CA SER A 245 19.60 -12.55 -15.56
C SER A 245 19.04 -13.89 -15.04
N LYS A 246 19.74 -14.57 -14.12
CA LYS A 246 19.23 -15.76 -13.43
C LYS A 246 17.97 -15.45 -12.63
N GLU A 247 17.96 -14.37 -11.85
CA GLU A 247 16.79 -13.95 -11.07
C GLU A 247 15.59 -13.64 -11.99
N SER A 248 15.81 -12.93 -13.09
CA SER A 248 14.78 -12.63 -14.09
C SER A 248 14.17 -13.90 -14.70
N THR A 249 14.99 -14.91 -15.01
CA THR A 249 14.48 -16.18 -15.54
C THR A 249 13.72 -16.98 -14.50
N THR A 250 14.17 -17.00 -13.23
CA THR A 250 13.42 -17.62 -12.13
C THR A 250 12.10 -16.92 -11.84
N ASN A 251 12.06 -15.59 -11.92
CA ASN A 251 10.84 -14.82 -11.73
C ASN A 251 9.84 -15.07 -12.86
N ALA A 252 10.32 -15.22 -14.11
CA ALA A 252 9.47 -15.60 -15.24
C ALA A 252 8.89 -17.03 -15.06
N THR A 253 9.68 -18.00 -14.62
CA THR A 253 9.19 -19.37 -14.39
C THR A 253 8.19 -19.45 -13.22
N LEU A 254 8.45 -18.73 -12.12
CA LEU A 254 7.50 -18.61 -11.01
C LEU A 254 6.20 -17.93 -11.45
N SER A 255 6.28 -16.88 -12.28
CA SER A 255 5.09 -16.20 -12.82
C SER A 255 4.24 -17.14 -13.68
N LEU A 256 4.88 -17.95 -14.54
CA LEU A 256 4.17 -18.99 -15.32
C LEU A 256 3.54 -20.05 -14.41
N ARG A 257 4.23 -20.47 -13.34
CA ARG A 257 3.69 -21.43 -12.38
C ARG A 257 2.48 -20.87 -11.62
N ILE A 258 2.53 -19.61 -11.21
CA ILE A 258 1.39 -18.91 -10.58
C ILE A 258 0.20 -18.86 -11.53
N ALA A 259 0.41 -18.50 -12.80
CA ALA A 259 -0.65 -18.48 -13.81
C ALA A 259 -1.28 -19.87 -14.00
N SER A 260 -0.47 -20.93 -14.05
CA SER A 260 -0.95 -22.31 -14.13
C SER A 260 -1.76 -22.74 -12.89
N LEU A 261 -1.32 -22.38 -11.68
CA LEU A 261 -2.06 -22.69 -10.46
C LEU A 261 -3.38 -21.92 -10.37
N ASN A 262 -3.41 -20.66 -10.79
CA ASN A 262 -4.64 -19.87 -10.84
C ASN A 262 -5.65 -20.47 -11.82
N GLN A 263 -5.20 -21.00 -12.96
CA GLN A 263 -6.08 -21.72 -13.87
C GLN A 263 -6.65 -22.98 -13.22
N GLN A 264 -5.82 -23.77 -12.51
CA GLN A 264 -6.30 -24.94 -11.79
C GLN A 264 -7.33 -24.59 -10.70
N ILE A 265 -7.12 -23.51 -9.95
CA ILE A 265 -8.07 -23.02 -8.95
C ILE A 265 -9.41 -22.71 -9.61
N LYS A 266 -9.40 -22.00 -10.73
CA LYS A 266 -10.61 -21.69 -11.50
C LYS A 266 -11.33 -22.95 -11.97
N ASP A 267 -10.60 -23.93 -12.48
CA ASP A 267 -11.19 -25.21 -12.92
C ASP A 267 -11.87 -25.95 -11.74
N TYR A 268 -11.30 -25.88 -10.53
CA TYR A 268 -11.92 -26.43 -9.31
C TYR A 268 -13.15 -25.65 -8.85
N GLU A 269 -13.13 -24.31 -8.96
CA GLU A 269 -14.30 -23.46 -8.65
C GLU A 269 -15.46 -23.78 -9.59
N ASP A 270 -15.19 -23.93 -10.90
CA ASP A 270 -16.20 -24.31 -11.90
C ASP A 270 -16.79 -25.71 -11.61
N GLN A 271 -15.95 -26.67 -11.19
CA GLN A 271 -16.41 -27.99 -10.74
C GLN A 271 -17.29 -27.91 -9.48
N GLN A 272 -16.92 -27.07 -8.52
CA GLN A 272 -17.69 -26.88 -7.28
C GLN A 272 -19.08 -26.29 -7.58
N ILE A 273 -19.15 -25.29 -8.47
CA ILE A 273 -20.42 -24.69 -8.91
C ILE A 273 -21.29 -25.74 -9.62
N SER A 274 -20.70 -26.56 -10.50
CA SER A 274 -21.41 -27.64 -11.18
C SER A 274 -22.00 -28.67 -10.20
N LEU A 275 -21.24 -29.04 -9.16
CA LEU A 275 -21.73 -29.92 -8.09
C LEU A 275 -22.83 -29.29 -7.25
N GLN A 276 -22.72 -28.00 -6.91
CA GLN A 276 -23.77 -27.27 -6.19
C GLN A 276 -25.08 -27.24 -6.98
N ASN A 277 -25.03 -26.91 -8.27
CA ASN A 277 -26.22 -26.93 -9.14
C ASN A 277 -26.86 -28.33 -9.20
N LYS A 278 -26.05 -29.40 -9.17
CA LYS A 278 -26.54 -30.79 -9.11
C LYS A 278 -27.23 -31.10 -7.78
N ILE A 279 -26.67 -30.62 -6.67
CA ILE A 279 -27.28 -30.78 -5.34
C ILE A 279 -28.62 -30.03 -5.29
N GLU A 280 -28.67 -28.79 -5.76
CA GLU A 280 -29.92 -28.01 -5.83
C GLU A 280 -30.99 -28.69 -6.69
N SER A 281 -30.61 -29.21 -7.86
CA SER A 281 -31.53 -29.98 -8.70
C SER A 281 -32.06 -31.23 -7.98
N ASN A 282 -31.21 -31.95 -7.24
CA ASN A 282 -31.66 -33.11 -6.45
C ASN A 282 -32.58 -32.72 -5.29
N ILE A 283 -32.32 -31.59 -4.63
CA ILE A 283 -33.19 -31.05 -3.57
C ILE A 283 -34.58 -30.74 -4.15
N ASN A 284 -34.63 -30.08 -5.31
CA ASN A 284 -35.90 -29.76 -5.99
C ASN A 284 -36.66 -31.02 -6.40
N ASN A 285 -35.98 -32.02 -6.98
CA ASN A 285 -36.59 -33.31 -7.33
C ASN A 285 -37.14 -34.04 -6.09
N ASN A 286 -36.44 -33.96 -4.95
CA ASN A 286 -36.90 -34.57 -3.71
C ASN A 286 -38.11 -33.82 -3.11
N LEU A 287 -38.14 -32.49 -3.23
CA LEU A 287 -39.30 -31.69 -2.84
C LEU A 287 -40.54 -32.05 -3.67
N GLU A 288 -40.38 -32.20 -4.99
CA GLU A 288 -41.45 -32.64 -5.89
C GLU A 288 -41.94 -34.06 -5.52
N LEU A 289 -41.01 -34.96 -5.18
CA LEU A 289 -41.35 -36.30 -4.71
C LEU A 289 -42.15 -36.28 -3.40
N GLU A 290 -41.78 -35.42 -2.44
CA GLU A 290 -42.55 -35.26 -1.19
C GLU A 290 -43.94 -34.67 -1.45
N GLN A 291 -44.07 -33.69 -2.35
CA GLN A 291 -45.38 -33.15 -2.74
C GLN A 291 -46.26 -34.24 -3.36
N LEU A 292 -45.70 -35.09 -4.22
CA LEU A 292 -46.41 -36.23 -4.81
C LEU A 292 -46.82 -37.27 -3.75
N LYS A 293 -45.99 -37.53 -2.74
CA LYS A 293 -46.36 -38.40 -1.61
C LYS A 293 -47.54 -37.84 -0.81
N VAL A 294 -47.51 -36.54 -0.50
CA VAL A 294 -48.61 -35.87 0.21
C VAL A 294 -49.90 -35.95 -0.60
N HIS A 295 -49.83 -35.71 -1.92
CA HIS A 295 -50.99 -35.85 -2.80
C HIS A 295 -51.53 -37.29 -2.86
N SER A 296 -50.65 -38.28 -2.93
CA SER A 296 -51.02 -39.70 -2.89
C SER A 296 -51.76 -40.07 -1.59
N VAL A 297 -51.25 -39.61 -0.43
CA VAL A 297 -51.93 -39.82 0.87
C VAL A 297 -53.30 -39.17 0.90
N ARG A 298 -53.44 -37.96 0.34
CA ARG A 298 -54.74 -37.28 0.24
C ARG A 298 -55.72 -38.06 -0.64
N LEU A 299 -55.30 -38.51 -1.81
CA LEU A 299 -56.13 -39.35 -2.69
C LEU A 299 -56.55 -40.66 -2.00
N GLN A 300 -55.66 -41.28 -1.22
CA GLN A 300 -55.98 -42.46 -0.44
C GLN A 300 -57.05 -42.17 0.64
N GLN A 301 -56.97 -41.01 1.31
CA GLN A 301 -58.00 -40.58 2.27
C GLN A 301 -59.35 -40.32 1.57
N GLU A 302 -59.34 -39.62 0.44
CA GLU A 302 -60.54 -39.36 -0.37
C GLU A 302 -61.19 -40.68 -0.84
N LEU A 303 -60.38 -41.66 -1.27
CA LEU A 303 -60.85 -43.00 -1.62
C LEU A 303 -61.48 -43.72 -0.42
N ASN A 304 -60.85 -43.65 0.76
CA ASN A 304 -61.40 -44.25 1.98
C ASN A 304 -62.76 -43.62 2.36
N VAL A 305 -62.89 -42.29 2.25
CA VAL A 305 -64.16 -41.58 2.49
C VAL A 305 -65.22 -42.01 1.47
N ALA A 306 -64.85 -42.13 0.19
CA ALA A 306 -65.76 -42.61 -0.85
C ALA A 306 -66.24 -44.04 -0.57
N ASN A 307 -65.35 -44.94 -0.13
CA ASN A 307 -65.70 -46.31 0.26
C ASN A 307 -66.67 -46.35 1.43
N LEU A 308 -66.43 -45.55 2.49
CA LEU A 308 -67.38 -45.44 3.62
C LEU A 308 -68.77 -44.94 3.17
N LYS A 309 -68.80 -44.01 2.21
CA LYS A 309 -70.06 -43.53 1.64
C LYS A 309 -70.78 -44.62 0.83
N ILE A 310 -70.03 -45.41 0.05
CA ILE A 310 -70.58 -46.57 -0.68
C ILE A 310 -71.16 -47.58 0.32
N ASP A 311 -70.47 -47.88 1.41
CA ASP A 311 -70.97 -48.79 2.45
C ASP A 311 -72.26 -48.27 3.10
N SER A 312 -72.31 -46.97 3.41
CA SER A 312 -73.52 -46.30 3.93
C SER A 312 -74.69 -46.41 2.95
N LEU A 313 -74.48 -46.06 1.68
CA LEU A 313 -75.50 -46.16 0.63
C LEU A 313 -75.94 -47.62 0.40
N THR A 314 -75.02 -48.58 0.50
CA THR A 314 -75.34 -50.01 0.38
C THR A 314 -76.25 -50.47 1.52
N ASN A 315 -76.03 -49.97 2.74
CA ASN A 315 -76.91 -50.22 3.88
C ASN A 315 -78.27 -49.53 3.72
N GLU A 316 -78.32 -48.28 3.24
CA GLU A 316 -79.57 -47.60 2.92
C GLU A 316 -80.37 -48.37 1.86
N VAL A 317 -79.73 -48.84 0.79
CA VAL A 317 -80.39 -49.67 -0.22
C VAL A 317 -80.92 -50.98 0.38
N LYS A 318 -80.17 -51.64 1.26
CA LYS A 318 -80.64 -52.84 1.96
C LYS A 318 -81.88 -52.55 2.81
N THR A 319 -81.86 -51.53 3.66
CA THR A 319 -83.01 -51.15 4.50
C THR A 319 -84.21 -50.72 3.64
N SER A 320 -84.00 -49.99 2.55
CA SER A 320 -85.06 -49.64 1.61
C SER A 320 -85.63 -50.88 0.91
N ASN A 321 -84.80 -51.89 0.64
CA ASN A 321 -85.25 -53.15 0.05
C ASN A 321 -86.03 -54.00 1.05
N GLU A 322 -85.61 -54.03 2.31
CA GLU A 322 -86.35 -54.63 3.43
C GLU A 322 -87.71 -53.94 3.62
N ASN A 323 -87.74 -52.60 3.62
CA ASN A 323 -88.98 -51.83 3.66
C ASN A 323 -89.88 -52.11 2.45
N ASN A 324 -89.31 -52.26 1.25
CA ASN A 324 -90.06 -52.67 0.06
C ASN A 324 -90.63 -54.08 0.20
N ASN A 325 -89.92 -55.01 0.84
CA ASN A 325 -90.45 -56.35 1.11
C ASN A 325 -91.60 -56.30 2.12
N VAL A 326 -91.49 -55.49 3.19
CA VAL A 326 -92.59 -55.24 4.14
C VAL A 326 -93.79 -54.60 3.42
N LEU A 327 -93.55 -53.62 2.54
CA LEU A 327 -94.61 -53.01 1.75
C LEU A 327 -95.27 -54.02 0.81
N LYS A 328 -94.50 -54.91 0.17
CA LYS A 328 -95.03 -56.01 -0.66
C LYS A 328 -95.86 -56.99 0.17
N GLU A 329 -95.43 -57.35 1.37
CA GLU A 329 -96.23 -58.18 2.29
C GLU A 329 -97.51 -57.45 2.71
N SER A 330 -97.44 -56.15 3.01
CA SER A 330 -98.62 -55.34 3.32
C SER A 330 -99.56 -55.22 2.12
N ALA A 331 -99.01 -55.08 0.91
CA ALA A 331 -99.76 -55.04 -0.34
C ALA A 331 -100.43 -56.39 -0.60
N HIS A 332 -99.78 -57.51 -0.30
CA HIS A 332 -100.38 -58.84 -0.38
C HIS A 332 -101.52 -59.02 0.62
N LYS A 333 -101.35 -58.54 1.87
CA LYS A 333 -102.44 -58.52 2.87
C LYS A 333 -103.61 -57.65 2.42
N LEU A 334 -103.33 -56.49 1.84
CA LEU A 334 -104.34 -55.62 1.25
C LEU A 334 -104.99 -56.27 0.03
N ASP A 335 -104.26 -57.00 -0.80
CA ASP A 335 -104.82 -57.73 -1.94
C ASP A 335 -105.72 -58.88 -1.47
N GLU A 336 -105.37 -59.57 -0.38
CA GLU A 336 -106.22 -60.54 0.31
C GLU A 336 -107.46 -59.89 0.91
N GLU A 337 -107.32 -58.74 1.56
CA GLU A 337 -108.44 -57.96 2.10
C GLU A 337 -109.35 -57.42 0.99
N ILE A 338 -108.78 -56.94 -0.12
CA ILE A 338 -109.51 -56.55 -1.33
C ILE A 338 -110.19 -57.77 -1.95
N PHE A 339 -109.56 -58.94 -1.94
CA PHE A 339 -110.18 -60.18 -2.41
C PHE A 339 -111.38 -60.56 -1.55
N HIS A 340 -111.27 -60.46 -0.22
CA HIS A 340 -112.38 -60.66 0.71
C HIS A 340 -113.47 -59.61 0.55
N LEU A 341 -113.12 -58.33 0.44
CA LEU A 341 -114.06 -57.24 0.21
C LEU A 341 -114.69 -57.30 -1.18
N LYS A 342 -114.01 -57.88 -2.19
CA LYS A 342 -114.59 -58.17 -3.51
C LYS A 342 -115.57 -59.32 -3.42
N GLN A 343 -115.25 -60.37 -2.67
CA GLN A 343 -116.14 -61.49 -2.40
C GLN A 343 -117.37 -61.04 -1.61
N GLU A 344 -117.18 -60.20 -0.60
CA GLU A 344 -118.25 -59.54 0.16
C GLU A 344 -119.05 -58.57 -0.71
N ASN A 345 -118.40 -57.77 -1.57
CA ASN A 345 -119.12 -56.96 -2.56
C ASN A 345 -119.87 -57.81 -3.59
N GLU A 346 -119.41 -59.00 -3.90
CA GLU A 346 -120.10 -59.94 -4.79
C GLU A 346 -121.31 -60.54 -4.08
N SER A 347 -121.21 -60.85 -2.78
CA SER A 347 -122.33 -61.20 -1.90
C SER A 347 -123.33 -60.05 -1.75
N LEU A 348 -122.86 -58.81 -1.55
CA LEU A 348 -123.67 -57.59 -1.50
C LEU A 348 -124.21 -57.21 -2.89
N ARG A 349 -123.57 -57.60 -4.00
CA ARG A 349 -124.09 -57.46 -5.36
C ARG A 349 -125.17 -58.49 -5.66
N LEU A 350 -125.06 -59.69 -5.10
CA LEU A 350 -126.13 -60.70 -5.11
C LEU A 350 -127.33 -60.21 -4.28
N GLU A 351 -127.09 -59.61 -3.10
CA GLU A 351 -128.10 -58.97 -2.25
C GLU A 351 -128.70 -57.70 -2.89
N ASN A 352 -127.88 -56.89 -3.58
CA ASN A 352 -128.35 -55.75 -4.38
C ASN A 352 -129.01 -56.16 -5.71
N CYS A 353 -128.74 -57.35 -6.25
CA CYS A 353 -129.47 -57.91 -7.38
C CYS A 353 -130.90 -58.28 -6.97
N GLU A 354 -131.11 -58.71 -5.73
CA GLU A 354 -132.44 -58.91 -5.15
C GLU A 354 -133.15 -57.58 -4.82
N LEU A 355 -132.43 -56.55 -4.36
CA LEU A 355 -133.02 -55.23 -4.06
C LEU A 355 -133.28 -54.34 -5.30
N ARG A 356 -132.55 -54.53 -6.42
CA ARG A 356 -132.71 -53.73 -7.65
C ARG A 356 -133.86 -54.15 -8.58
N THR A 357 -134.66 -55.17 -8.22
CA THR A 357 -135.92 -55.47 -8.94
C THR A 357 -137.15 -54.74 -8.40
N LYS A 358 -137.01 -53.85 -7.39
CA LYS A 358 -138.17 -53.16 -6.77
C LYS A 358 -138.14 -51.63 -6.62
N GLN A 359 -137.13 -50.90 -7.09
CA GLN A 359 -137.13 -49.42 -7.13
C GLN A 359 -136.35 -48.95 -8.38
N SER A 360 -137.01 -48.66 -9.50
CA SER A 360 -137.73 -47.41 -9.84
C SER A 360 -136.85 -46.16 -9.78
N ASN A 361 -136.51 -45.67 -10.97
CA ASN A 361 -136.64 -44.29 -11.45
C ASN A 361 -135.88 -43.13 -10.78
N ASP A 362 -135.37 -42.28 -11.67
CA ASP A 362 -135.02 -40.86 -11.53
C ASP A 362 -133.68 -40.48 -10.89
N SER A 363 -132.69 -40.19 -11.74
CA SER A 363 -132.25 -38.80 -11.98
C SER A 363 -131.12 -38.74 -13.02
N LEU A 364 -131.52 -38.51 -14.27
CA LEU A 364 -130.71 -37.68 -15.17
C LEU A 364 -130.63 -36.28 -14.55
N THR A 365 -129.44 -35.67 -14.52
CA THR A 365 -129.13 -34.21 -14.68
C THR A 365 -127.83 -33.74 -13.99
N THR A 366 -126.76 -34.54 -13.97
CA THR A 366 -125.45 -34.06 -13.47
C THR A 366 -124.31 -34.08 -14.51
N ASP A 367 -124.51 -34.68 -15.68
CA ASP A 367 -123.44 -34.82 -16.68
C ASP A 367 -123.24 -33.59 -17.59
N GLU A 368 -124.25 -32.72 -17.74
CA GLU A 368 -124.11 -31.52 -18.59
C GLU A 368 -123.34 -30.37 -17.89
N GLN A 369 -123.38 -30.29 -16.56
CA GLN A 369 -122.61 -29.31 -15.78
C GLN A 369 -121.11 -29.64 -15.76
N ILE A 370 -120.75 -30.92 -15.77
CA ILE A 370 -119.36 -31.40 -15.79
C ILE A 370 -118.69 -31.09 -17.14
N ILE A 371 -119.45 -31.09 -18.25
CA ILE A 371 -118.94 -30.76 -19.58
C ILE A 371 -118.68 -29.24 -19.73
N HIS A 372 -119.52 -28.39 -19.13
CA HIS A 372 -119.35 -26.94 -19.18
C HIS A 372 -118.16 -26.44 -18.32
N LEU A 373 -117.98 -27.00 -17.11
CA LEU A 373 -116.85 -26.67 -16.22
C LEU A 373 -115.50 -27.09 -16.83
N ASN A 374 -115.44 -28.25 -17.48
CA ASN A 374 -114.22 -28.73 -18.15
C ASN A 374 -113.82 -27.88 -19.38
N LYS A 375 -114.77 -27.24 -20.07
CA LYS A 375 -114.48 -26.29 -21.16
C LYS A 375 -113.90 -24.96 -20.64
N LEU A 376 -114.39 -24.46 -19.51
CA LEU A 376 -113.87 -23.25 -18.86
C LEU A 376 -112.45 -23.46 -18.29
N LEU A 377 -112.20 -24.63 -17.70
CA LEU A 377 -110.88 -25.00 -17.17
C LEU A 377 -109.81 -25.06 -18.28
N LYS A 378 -110.14 -25.64 -19.44
CA LYS A 378 -109.23 -25.68 -20.61
C LYS A 378 -108.94 -24.30 -21.21
N LYS A 379 -109.89 -23.36 -21.16
CA LYS A 379 -109.68 -21.97 -21.59
C LYS A 379 -108.79 -21.18 -20.62
N SER A 380 -108.93 -21.40 -19.32
CA SER A 380 -108.08 -20.79 -18.29
C SER A 380 -106.62 -21.28 -18.39
N ASN A 381 -106.40 -22.59 -18.51
CA ASN A 381 -105.05 -23.16 -18.63
C ASN A 381 -104.30 -22.69 -19.88
N ARG A 382 -105.00 -22.43 -21.00
CA ARG A 382 -104.37 -21.83 -22.20
C ARG A 382 -103.95 -20.38 -21.99
N LYS A 383 -104.69 -19.59 -21.20
CA LYS A 383 -104.32 -18.21 -20.86
C LYS A 383 -103.13 -18.16 -19.88
N CYS A 384 -103.10 -19.02 -18.88
CA CYS A 384 -101.96 -19.11 -17.95
C CYS A 384 -100.66 -19.52 -18.67
N LEU A 385 -100.73 -20.41 -19.67
CA LEU A 385 -99.55 -20.81 -20.45
C LEU A 385 -98.98 -19.66 -21.30
N LEU A 386 -99.84 -18.80 -21.84
CA LEU A 386 -99.43 -17.62 -22.61
C LEU A 386 -98.81 -16.54 -21.72
N PHE A 387 -99.36 -16.33 -20.51
CA PHE A 387 -98.77 -15.42 -19.53
C PHE A 387 -97.41 -15.92 -19.02
N SER A 388 -97.24 -17.22 -18.77
CA SER A 388 -95.93 -17.78 -18.38
C SER A 388 -94.86 -17.60 -19.46
N LYS A 389 -95.22 -17.68 -20.75
CA LYS A 389 -94.30 -17.43 -21.87
C LYS A 389 -93.94 -15.95 -22.04
N GLN A 390 -94.87 -15.04 -21.77
CA GLN A 390 -94.58 -13.60 -21.73
C GLN A 390 -93.68 -13.24 -20.54
N ILE A 391 -93.90 -13.85 -19.37
CA ILE A 391 -93.07 -13.63 -18.17
C ILE A 391 -91.63 -14.11 -18.38
N THR A 392 -91.42 -15.27 -19.02
CA THR A 392 -90.06 -15.75 -19.33
C THR A 392 -89.37 -14.92 -20.40
N SER A 393 -90.12 -14.44 -21.41
CA SER A 393 -89.60 -13.51 -22.41
C SER A 393 -89.19 -12.15 -21.80
N LEU A 394 -90.01 -11.58 -20.91
CA LEU A 394 -89.68 -10.33 -20.23
C LEU A 394 -88.55 -10.50 -19.21
N LYS A 395 -88.47 -11.63 -18.51
CA LYS A 395 -87.30 -11.96 -17.66
C LYS A 395 -86.00 -12.04 -18.46
N SER A 396 -86.03 -12.64 -19.65
CA SER A 396 -84.86 -12.72 -20.53
C SER A 396 -84.38 -11.35 -21.00
N VAL A 397 -85.30 -10.41 -21.25
CA VAL A 397 -84.97 -9.04 -21.68
C VAL A 397 -84.48 -8.20 -20.49
N ILE A 398 -85.05 -8.39 -19.30
CA ILE A 398 -84.58 -7.73 -18.08
C ILE A 398 -83.16 -8.20 -17.74
N SER A 399 -82.88 -9.50 -17.81
CA SER A 399 -81.53 -10.03 -17.54
C SER A 399 -80.49 -9.65 -18.61
N SER A 400 -80.88 -9.39 -19.87
CA SER A 400 -79.94 -8.87 -20.86
C SER A 400 -79.60 -7.39 -20.64
N PHE A 401 -80.57 -6.58 -20.18
CA PHE A 401 -80.33 -5.18 -19.84
C PHE A 401 -79.59 -4.99 -18.50
N GLU A 402 -79.80 -5.86 -17.52
CA GLU A 402 -79.03 -5.86 -16.27
C GLU A 402 -77.55 -6.21 -16.53
N ASN A 403 -77.25 -7.17 -17.39
CA ASN A 403 -75.87 -7.55 -17.71
C ASN A 403 -75.09 -6.51 -18.55
N GLU A 404 -75.77 -5.61 -19.27
CA GLU A 404 -75.12 -4.66 -20.19
C GLU A 404 -74.94 -3.25 -19.59
N ILE A 405 -75.64 -2.92 -18.49
CA ILE A 405 -75.64 -1.57 -17.88
C ILE A 405 -74.99 -1.53 -16.49
N THR A 406 -74.89 -2.64 -15.76
CA THR A 406 -74.16 -2.66 -14.48
C THR A 406 -72.79 -3.30 -14.65
N ILE A 407 -71.76 -2.46 -14.78
CA ILE A 407 -70.45 -2.84 -14.24
C ILE A 407 -70.70 -3.00 -12.75
N ASP A 408 -70.88 -4.23 -12.29
CA ASP A 408 -71.09 -4.53 -10.87
C ASP A 408 -69.79 -4.21 -10.12
N HIS A 409 -69.66 -2.95 -9.71
CA HIS A 409 -68.58 -2.48 -8.88
C HIS A 409 -68.47 -3.31 -7.59
N HIS A 410 -69.55 -3.95 -7.16
CA HIS A 410 -69.55 -4.82 -6.01
C HIS A 410 -68.86 -6.16 -6.29
N ASP A 411 -68.99 -6.69 -7.50
CA ASP A 411 -68.34 -7.94 -7.92
C ASP A 411 -66.85 -7.73 -8.23
N ILE A 412 -66.49 -6.59 -8.82
CA ILE A 412 -65.08 -6.16 -8.94
C ILE A 412 -64.47 -5.91 -7.56
N SER A 413 -65.21 -5.27 -6.64
CA SER A 413 -64.74 -5.05 -5.27
C SER A 413 -64.64 -6.36 -4.49
N ARG A 414 -65.55 -7.33 -4.67
CA ARG A 414 -65.43 -8.66 -4.06
C ARG A 414 -64.24 -9.43 -4.60
N LYS A 415 -64.02 -9.43 -5.91
CA LYS A 415 -62.80 -10.03 -6.49
C LYS A 415 -61.54 -9.38 -5.92
N ARG A 416 -61.54 -8.05 -5.79
CA ARG A 416 -60.40 -7.33 -5.22
C ARG A 416 -60.21 -7.60 -3.72
N ILE A 417 -61.29 -7.74 -2.96
CA ILE A 417 -61.27 -8.12 -1.55
C ILE A 417 -60.72 -9.55 -1.42
N ASN A 418 -61.21 -10.49 -2.22
CA ASN A 418 -60.72 -11.88 -2.21
C ASN A 418 -59.22 -11.94 -2.57
N GLU A 419 -58.76 -11.20 -3.58
CA GLU A 419 -57.33 -11.09 -3.93
C GLU A 419 -56.48 -10.54 -2.77
N LEU A 420 -57.02 -9.57 -2.02
CA LEU A 420 -56.34 -8.99 -0.86
C LEU A 420 -56.38 -9.91 0.36
N GLU A 421 -57.45 -10.68 0.54
CA GLU A 421 -57.59 -11.71 1.56
C GLU A 421 -56.63 -12.88 1.30
N ASP A 422 -56.48 -13.30 0.04
CA ASP A 422 -55.50 -14.32 -0.38
C ASP A 422 -54.07 -13.83 -0.12
N LEU A 423 -53.74 -12.60 -0.51
CA LEU A 423 -52.44 -11.98 -0.21
C LEU A 423 -52.17 -11.87 1.30
N LEU A 424 -53.17 -11.49 2.09
CA LEU A 424 -53.05 -11.44 3.55
C LEU A 424 -52.87 -12.83 4.17
N SER A 425 -53.51 -13.84 3.60
CA SER A 425 -53.34 -15.25 4.00
C SER A 425 -51.92 -15.73 3.69
N ASP A 426 -51.38 -15.40 2.52
CA ASP A 426 -50.00 -15.73 2.15
C ASP A 426 -48.98 -15.02 3.07
N TYR A 427 -49.19 -13.74 3.38
CA TYR A 427 -48.35 -13.01 4.32
C TYR A 427 -48.40 -13.60 5.74
N LYS A 428 -49.58 -14.02 6.21
CA LYS A 428 -49.73 -14.73 7.49
C LYS A 428 -49.01 -16.07 7.45
N SER A 429 -49.11 -16.84 6.37
CA SER A 429 -48.39 -18.10 6.19
C SER A 429 -46.87 -17.91 6.26
N ILE A 430 -46.34 -16.84 5.64
CA ILE A 430 -44.89 -16.53 5.68
C ILE A 430 -44.47 -16.11 7.09
N LEU A 431 -45.28 -15.27 7.78
CA LEU A 431 -45.04 -14.87 9.17
C LEU A 431 -45.10 -16.08 10.11
N ASP A 432 -46.03 -16.99 9.91
CA ASP A 432 -46.15 -18.22 10.69
C ASP A 432 -44.99 -19.16 10.41
N GLN A 433 -44.49 -19.25 9.18
CA GLN A 433 -43.24 -19.97 8.87
C GLN A 433 -42.01 -19.32 9.52
N GLN A 434 -41.91 -17.99 9.52
CA GLN A 434 -40.82 -17.29 10.21
C GLN A 434 -40.92 -17.47 11.73
N ASN A 435 -42.12 -17.41 12.30
CA ASN A 435 -42.35 -17.72 13.71
C ASN A 435 -42.09 -19.19 14.02
N LEU A 436 -42.35 -20.13 13.10
CA LEU A 436 -42.01 -21.55 13.26
C LEU A 436 -40.49 -21.73 13.27
N LEU A 437 -39.75 -21.04 12.38
CA LEU A 437 -38.28 -21.06 12.34
C LEU A 437 -37.65 -20.38 13.57
N GLU A 438 -38.29 -19.34 14.10
CA GLU A 438 -37.86 -18.66 15.34
C GLU A 438 -38.24 -19.44 16.61
N THR A 439 -39.38 -20.17 16.61
CA THR A 439 -39.80 -21.01 17.74
C THR A 439 -39.11 -22.38 17.74
N GLU A 440 -38.75 -22.94 16.59
CA GLU A 440 -37.84 -24.10 16.47
C GLU A 440 -36.39 -23.73 16.82
N SER A 441 -36.00 -22.46 16.70
CA SER A 441 -34.72 -21.95 17.22
C SER A 441 -34.71 -21.66 18.73
N ASN A 442 -35.88 -21.53 19.38
CA ASN A 442 -35.97 -21.15 20.80
C ASN A 442 -36.64 -22.18 21.73
N ASN A 443 -37.19 -23.29 21.23
CA ASN A 443 -37.86 -24.31 22.06
C ASN A 443 -37.31 -25.74 21.88
N GLN A 444 -35.99 -25.91 21.87
CA GLN A 444 -35.37 -27.13 22.39
C GLN A 444 -34.75 -26.86 23.77
N SER A 445 -35.62 -26.96 24.76
CA SER A 445 -35.26 -27.27 26.14
C SER A 445 -34.46 -28.57 26.20
N THR A 446 -33.13 -28.45 26.16
CA THR A 446 -32.22 -29.32 26.92
C THR A 446 -31.41 -28.45 27.89
N LYS A 447 -32.13 -27.76 28.77
CA LYS A 447 -31.59 -26.82 29.75
C LYS A 447 -31.16 -27.49 31.08
N THR A 448 -30.82 -28.78 31.10
CA THR A 448 -30.34 -29.43 32.33
C THR A 448 -29.23 -30.49 32.19
N HIS A 449 -28.65 -30.72 31.01
CA HIS A 449 -27.48 -31.63 30.92
C HIS A 449 -26.28 -31.14 30.11
N ILE A 450 -26.29 -29.87 29.66
CA ILE A 450 -25.19 -29.30 28.84
C ILE A 450 -24.45 -28.17 29.58
N SER A 451 -24.62 -28.04 30.90
CA SER A 451 -23.68 -27.26 31.73
C SER A 451 -22.42 -28.06 32.12
N THR A 452 -22.35 -29.35 31.77
CA THR A 452 -21.23 -30.25 32.08
C THR A 452 -20.60 -30.92 30.86
N LEU A 453 -21.11 -30.71 29.64
CA LEU A 453 -20.57 -31.35 28.43
C LEU A 453 -20.40 -30.42 27.19
N VAL A 454 -20.42 -29.08 27.35
CA VAL A 454 -19.99 -28.11 26.32
C VAL A 454 -18.90 -27.15 26.87
N LYS A 455 -18.17 -27.60 27.89
CA LYS A 455 -16.85 -27.06 28.25
C LYS A 455 -15.68 -27.82 27.61
N SER A 456 -15.97 -28.85 26.82
CA SER A 456 -14.98 -29.57 26.02
C SER A 456 -15.30 -29.37 24.55
N GLU A 457 -14.36 -28.78 23.81
CA GLU A 457 -14.29 -28.77 22.35
C GLU A 457 -15.11 -27.72 21.57
N PHE A 458 -15.27 -26.51 22.12
CA PHE A 458 -15.05 -25.36 21.22
C PHE A 458 -13.57 -25.42 20.81
N PRO A 459 -13.23 -25.56 19.52
CA PRO A 459 -11.85 -25.69 19.12
C PRO A 459 -11.14 -24.38 19.44
N SER A 460 -10.39 -24.33 20.53
CA SER A 460 -9.41 -23.30 20.87
C SER A 460 -8.50 -22.97 19.68
N ASN A 461 -8.38 -23.89 18.73
CA ASN A 461 -7.70 -23.70 17.45
C ASN A 461 -8.34 -22.65 16.52
N LEU A 462 -9.65 -22.40 16.56
CA LEU A 462 -10.30 -21.45 15.65
C LEU A 462 -10.10 -20.00 16.11
N THR A 463 -10.29 -19.72 17.41
CA THR A 463 -9.99 -18.41 18.01
C THR A 463 -8.51 -18.09 17.87
N ASN A 464 -7.62 -19.05 18.15
CA ASN A 464 -6.18 -18.90 17.92
C ASN A 464 -5.84 -18.63 16.44
N ARG A 465 -6.52 -19.29 15.49
CA ARG A 465 -6.31 -19.04 14.06
C ARG A 465 -6.75 -17.63 13.63
N ILE A 466 -7.87 -17.13 14.16
CA ILE A 466 -8.34 -15.77 13.89
C ILE A 466 -7.37 -14.75 14.49
N GLU A 467 -6.95 -14.97 15.74
CA GLU A 467 -6.01 -14.09 16.43
C GLU A 467 -4.65 -14.03 15.72
N ILE A 468 -4.12 -15.19 15.27
CA ILE A 468 -2.88 -15.24 14.49
C ILE A 468 -3.05 -14.53 13.14
N LYS A 469 -4.20 -14.68 12.46
CA LYS A 469 -4.46 -13.99 11.19
C LYS A 469 -4.58 -12.48 11.37
N MET A 470 -5.22 -12.02 12.44
CA MET A 470 -5.32 -10.59 12.77
C MET A 470 -3.95 -10.01 13.10
N LYS A 471 -3.18 -10.64 14.02
CA LYS A 471 -1.81 -10.21 14.33
C LYS A 471 -0.92 -10.14 13.09
N LYS A 472 -0.97 -11.15 12.21
CA LYS A 472 -0.22 -11.11 10.94
C LYS A 472 -0.64 -9.95 10.04
N ARG A 473 -1.93 -9.62 9.98
CA ARG A 473 -2.41 -8.47 9.19
C ARG A 473 -1.95 -7.15 9.80
N ASP A 474 -2.01 -7.02 11.12
CA ASP A 474 -1.55 -5.83 11.84
C ASP A 474 -0.03 -5.65 11.69
N ASP A 475 0.74 -6.73 11.74
CA ASP A 475 2.19 -6.72 11.50
C ASP A 475 2.51 -6.30 10.05
N ILE A 476 1.78 -6.82 9.05
CA ILE A 476 1.94 -6.41 7.65
C ILE A 476 1.56 -4.93 7.46
N LEU A 477 0.48 -4.48 8.08
CA LEU A 477 0.06 -3.08 7.99
C LEU A 477 1.09 -2.15 8.66
N LYS A 478 1.61 -2.55 9.82
CA LYS A 478 2.65 -1.79 10.53
C LYS A 478 3.94 -1.71 9.73
N THR A 479 4.41 -2.83 9.19
CA THR A 479 5.63 -2.87 8.36
C THR A 479 5.49 -2.08 7.06
N THR A 480 4.34 -2.15 6.38
CA THR A 480 4.09 -1.34 5.18
C THR A 480 4.02 0.16 5.51
N PHE A 481 3.37 0.54 6.61
CA PHE A 481 3.35 1.92 7.09
C PHE A 481 4.74 2.43 7.46
N ASP A 482 5.53 1.64 8.19
CA ASP A 482 6.91 1.98 8.57
C ASP A 482 7.81 2.14 7.34
N ASN A 483 7.64 1.30 6.32
CA ASN A 483 8.38 1.41 5.05
C ASN A 483 8.02 2.67 4.27
N VAL A 484 6.73 3.02 4.19
CA VAL A 484 6.27 4.26 3.54
C VAL A 484 6.82 5.48 4.28
N ASN A 485 6.75 5.49 5.61
CA ASN A 485 7.31 6.58 6.42
C ASN A 485 8.82 6.69 6.28
N LEU A 486 9.55 5.58 6.24
CA LEU A 486 10.99 5.58 6.00
C LEU A 486 11.33 6.13 4.62
N SER A 487 10.60 5.72 3.58
CA SER A 487 10.78 6.22 2.22
C SER A 487 10.51 7.72 2.14
N LEU A 488 9.45 8.22 2.80
CA LEU A 488 9.14 9.64 2.88
C LEU A 488 10.24 10.43 3.59
N ARG A 489 10.75 9.94 4.73
CA ARG A 489 11.87 10.57 5.45
C ARG A 489 13.12 10.66 4.59
N ASN A 490 13.48 9.58 3.89
CA ASN A 490 14.63 9.57 2.99
C ASN A 490 14.46 10.53 1.81
N ALA A 491 13.25 10.61 1.24
CA ALA A 491 12.94 11.56 0.18
C ALA A 491 13.04 13.02 0.67
N CYS A 492 12.48 13.34 1.85
CA CYS A 492 12.62 14.66 2.46
C CYS A 492 14.08 15.02 2.74
N GLN A 493 14.86 14.08 3.28
CA GLN A 493 16.29 14.26 3.54
C GLN A 493 17.07 14.53 2.25
N TYR A 494 16.79 13.77 1.18
CA TYR A 494 17.44 13.97 -0.10
C TYR A 494 17.09 15.32 -0.75
N LEU A 495 15.82 15.72 -0.71
CA LEU A 495 15.32 16.92 -1.38
C LEU A 495 15.63 18.21 -0.62
N THR A 496 15.56 18.17 0.71
CA THR A 496 15.67 19.38 1.56
C THR A 496 16.97 19.44 2.36
N GLY A 497 17.72 18.34 2.44
CA GLY A 497 18.87 18.18 3.33
C GLY A 497 18.51 17.83 4.78
N TYR A 498 17.21 17.84 5.14
CA TYR A 498 16.74 17.64 6.49
C TYR A 498 16.21 16.22 6.73
N LYS A 499 16.82 15.53 7.69
CA LYS A 499 16.30 14.29 8.26
C LYS A 499 15.31 14.62 9.39
N ILE A 500 14.07 14.13 9.25
CA ILE A 500 12.98 14.37 10.20
C ILE A 500 12.67 13.07 10.94
N ASP A 501 12.99 13.01 12.22
CA ASP A 501 12.73 11.86 13.10
C ASP A 501 11.57 12.17 14.06
N THR A 502 10.69 11.20 14.31
CA THR A 502 9.58 11.32 15.26
C THR A 502 10.02 10.80 16.63
N LEU A 503 9.93 11.63 17.67
CA LEU A 503 10.31 11.25 19.04
C LEU A 503 9.10 10.79 19.88
N SER A 504 7.97 11.49 19.71
CA SER A 504 6.68 11.18 20.30
C SER A 504 5.58 11.70 19.37
N ASP A 505 4.30 11.41 19.66
CA ASP A 505 3.17 11.75 18.79
C ASP A 505 3.18 13.21 18.30
N ASP A 506 3.60 14.16 19.15
CA ASP A 506 3.63 15.59 18.81
C ASP A 506 5.04 16.20 18.74
N LYS A 507 6.12 15.42 18.89
CA LYS A 507 7.50 15.95 18.91
C LYS A 507 8.35 15.36 17.80
N TYR A 508 9.05 16.24 17.09
CA TYR A 508 9.89 15.91 15.94
C TYR A 508 11.29 16.45 16.13
N LYS A 509 12.29 15.67 15.74
CA LYS A 509 13.69 16.07 15.69
C LYS A 509 14.10 16.23 14.23
N ILE A 510 14.60 17.40 13.88
CA ILE A 510 15.11 17.72 12.56
C ILE A 510 16.62 17.84 12.65
N THR A 511 17.34 17.04 11.87
CA THR A 511 18.81 17.03 11.79
C THR A 511 19.22 17.29 10.35
N LEU A 512 20.25 18.10 10.11
CA LEU A 512 20.77 18.31 8.76
C LEU A 512 21.89 17.31 8.47
N ASP A 513 21.80 16.59 7.36
CA ASP A 513 22.69 15.45 7.06
C ASP A 513 24.14 15.85 6.76
N ASN A 514 24.35 17.13 6.46
CA ASN A 514 25.61 17.70 5.98
C ASN A 514 26.23 18.72 6.95
N ASP A 515 25.69 18.81 8.16
CA ASP A 515 26.18 19.76 9.16
C ASP A 515 27.29 19.13 10.01
N TYR A 516 28.51 19.63 9.87
CA TYR A 516 29.66 19.20 10.67
C TYR A 516 29.46 19.39 12.17
N LEU A 517 28.54 20.28 12.58
CA LEU A 517 28.23 20.55 13.97
C LEU A 517 27.12 19.66 14.54
N ASN A 518 26.53 18.77 13.71
CA ASN A 518 25.42 17.91 14.09
C ASN A 518 24.27 18.69 14.77
N ARG A 519 23.95 19.91 14.29
CA ARG A 519 22.86 20.70 14.86
C ARG A 519 21.55 19.93 14.69
N SER A 520 20.75 19.92 15.76
CA SER A 520 19.42 19.35 15.74
C SER A 520 18.42 20.36 16.31
N PHE A 521 17.27 20.40 15.66
CA PHE A 521 16.15 21.25 16.02
C PHE A 521 15.00 20.37 16.46
N TYR A 522 14.36 20.74 17.56
CA TYR A 522 13.22 20.02 18.10
C TYR A 522 11.97 20.85 17.88
N PHE A 523 10.98 20.27 17.23
CA PHE A 523 9.70 20.90 16.95
C PHE A 523 8.60 20.16 17.71
N LYS A 524 7.65 20.93 18.23
CA LYS A 524 6.38 20.40 18.75
C LYS A 524 5.23 20.89 17.88
N ILE A 525 4.36 19.99 17.46
CA ILE A 525 3.15 20.35 16.72
C ILE A 525 1.99 20.46 17.72
N ASN A 526 1.46 21.67 17.91
CA ASN A 526 0.24 21.91 18.70
C ASN A 526 -0.79 22.59 17.80
N ASP A 527 -2.02 22.09 17.74
CA ASP A 527 -3.13 22.73 16.99
C ASP A 527 -2.78 23.12 15.55
N LYS A 528 -2.05 22.23 14.84
CA LYS A 528 -1.55 22.42 13.47
C LYS A 528 -0.47 23.51 13.31
N LYS A 529 0.05 24.07 14.40
CA LYS A 529 1.22 24.96 14.41
C LYS A 529 2.45 24.22 14.90
N ALA A 530 3.58 24.40 14.19
CA ALA A 530 4.87 23.86 14.59
C ALA A 530 5.67 24.90 15.36
N THR A 531 5.91 24.67 16.65
CA THR A 531 6.73 25.53 17.52
C THR A 531 8.08 24.90 17.77
N ILE A 532 9.16 25.66 17.64
CA ILE A 532 10.51 25.21 18.02
C ILE A 532 10.62 25.14 19.55
N LEU A 533 11.20 24.06 20.05
CA LEU A 533 11.48 23.85 21.47
C LEU A 533 12.85 24.45 21.84
N GLU A 534 12.96 24.93 23.08
CA GLU A 534 14.18 25.51 23.66
C GLU A 534 15.38 24.54 23.68
N GLU A 535 15.12 23.23 23.64
CA GLU A 535 16.15 22.18 23.56
C GLU A 535 16.94 22.19 22.23
N SER A 536 16.53 23.03 21.28
CA SER A 536 17.21 23.19 19.98
C SER A 536 18.50 23.99 20.12
N ASN A 537 19.53 23.61 19.38
CA ASN A 537 20.83 24.29 19.41
C ASN A 537 20.78 25.60 18.58
N ILE A 538 20.10 26.62 19.11
CA ILE A 538 19.78 27.88 18.41
C ILE A 538 20.84 28.96 18.63
N ASP A 539 21.72 28.84 19.63
CA ASP A 539 22.62 29.92 20.06
C ASP A 539 23.45 30.56 18.93
N LYS A 540 23.81 29.78 17.91
CA LYS A 540 24.60 30.23 16.74
C LYS A 540 23.76 30.73 15.56
N LEU A 541 22.43 30.69 15.67
CA LEU A 541 21.44 31.02 14.63
C LEU A 541 20.41 32.04 15.15
N ASN A 542 20.78 32.81 16.18
CA ASN A 542 19.88 33.77 16.82
C ASN A 542 19.35 34.82 15.85
N GLU A 543 20.14 35.23 14.86
CA GLU A 543 19.71 36.22 13.86
C GLU A 543 18.62 35.64 12.94
N GLU A 544 18.85 34.47 12.34
CA GLU A 544 17.86 33.79 11.50
C GLU A 544 16.62 33.39 12.29
N PHE A 545 16.79 32.94 13.53
CA PHE A 545 15.69 32.57 14.40
C PHE A 545 14.81 33.80 14.71
N THR A 546 15.41 34.92 15.08
CA THR A 546 14.67 36.16 15.35
C THR A 546 13.95 36.64 14.09
N ASN A 547 14.62 36.62 12.94
CA ASN A 547 14.07 37.12 11.67
C ASN A 547 12.91 36.28 11.14
N TYR A 548 13.00 34.95 11.18
CA TYR A 548 12.02 34.07 10.54
C TYR A 548 11.02 33.43 11.49
N ILE A 549 11.41 33.16 12.75
CA ILE A 549 10.52 32.52 13.74
C ILE A 549 9.86 33.59 14.60
N THR A 550 10.63 34.45 15.28
CA THR A 550 10.06 35.44 16.20
C THR A 550 9.26 36.53 15.47
N ASN A 551 9.79 37.05 14.37
CA ASN A 551 9.15 38.13 13.62
C ASN A 551 8.19 37.62 12.53
N GLY A 552 8.42 36.40 12.01
CA GLY A 552 7.76 35.89 10.81
C GLY A 552 6.85 34.67 10.99
N ASP A 553 6.92 33.96 12.12
CA ASP A 553 6.24 32.66 12.36
C ASP A 553 6.35 31.68 11.17
N ASN A 554 7.49 31.66 10.48
CA ASN A 554 7.69 30.94 9.23
C ASN A 554 8.85 29.94 9.32
N CYS A 555 8.54 28.76 9.88
CA CYS A 555 9.49 27.65 10.01
C CYS A 555 10.13 27.22 8.67
N PRO A 556 9.38 27.12 7.55
CA PRO A 556 9.99 26.83 6.24
C PRO A 556 11.06 27.84 5.82
N ALA A 557 10.82 29.15 6.02
CA ALA A 557 11.78 30.19 5.68
C ALA A 557 13.03 30.13 6.57
N PHE A 558 12.84 29.86 7.87
CA PHE A 558 13.94 29.64 8.82
C PHE A 558 14.85 28.48 8.39
N LEU A 559 14.26 27.31 8.09
CA LEU A 559 15.02 26.14 7.64
C LEU A 559 15.72 26.42 6.30
N ALA A 560 15.04 27.04 5.33
CA ALA A 560 15.67 27.41 4.07
C ALA A 560 16.88 28.35 4.26
N ALA A 561 16.79 29.33 5.15
CA ALA A 561 17.89 30.24 5.47
C ALA A 561 19.10 29.50 6.07
N ILE A 562 18.86 28.55 7.00
CA ILE A 562 19.92 27.71 7.56
C ILE A 562 20.62 26.88 6.47
N THR A 563 19.85 26.20 5.61
CA THR A 563 20.42 25.40 4.52
C THR A 563 21.25 26.26 3.57
N LEU A 564 20.79 27.47 3.23
CA LEU A 564 21.54 28.39 2.39
C LEU A 564 22.82 28.89 3.05
N ASN A 565 22.81 29.17 4.35
CA ASN A 565 24.02 29.57 5.07
C ASN A 565 25.05 28.44 5.13
N LEU A 566 24.62 27.22 5.45
CA LEU A 566 25.51 26.05 5.45
C LEU A 566 26.04 25.71 4.06
N PHE A 567 25.27 26.00 3.01
CA PHE A 567 25.75 25.87 1.64
C PHE A 567 26.80 26.93 1.28
N LYS A 568 26.72 28.14 1.83
CA LYS A 568 27.75 29.20 1.64
C LYS A 568 29.04 28.93 2.42
N GLU A 569 28.94 28.21 3.54
CA GLU A 569 30.09 27.82 4.36
C GLU A 569 30.91 26.68 3.73
N LYS A 570 30.31 25.91 2.80
CA LYS A 570 30.97 24.91 1.98
C LYS A 570 31.58 25.53 0.74
#